data_AF-A0A2K6MCS5-F1
#
_entry.id   AF-A0A2K6MCS5-F1
#
_cell.length_a   1.000
_cell.length_b   1.000
_cell.length_c   1.000
_cell.angle_alpha   90.00
_cell.angle_beta   90.00
_cell.angle_gamma   90.00
#
_symmetry.space_group_name_H-M   'P 1'
#
loop_
_entity.id
_entity.type
_entity.pdbx_description
1 polymer ?
#
loop_
_entity_poly.entity_id
_entity_poly.type
_entity_poly.pdbx_seq_one_letter_code
_entity_poly.pdbx_strand_id
1 'polypeptide(L)'
;MRKSGIGHEASLKRKAEEKLESYRKKIHMKTKLKKTGFGFISSLLWYVLWYLDEMKLEGDLRRSQRACQLDNIQVPREAWYWLRLEEETEEDEEEKEQDEDEYKSEDLSVLEKLQILTSYLREEHLYCIWCGTAYE
;
A
#
# COMPACT_ATOMS: atom_id res chain seq x y z
N MET A 1 51.33 20.98 -50.42
CA MET A 1 50.57 19.76 -50.05
C MET A 1 51.16 19.16 -48.78
N ARG A 2 50.48 19.25 -47.62
CA ARG A 2 50.98 18.63 -46.38
C ARG A 2 50.57 17.16 -46.37
N LYS A 3 51.55 16.25 -46.49
CA LYS A 3 51.36 14.82 -46.28
C LYS A 3 51.27 14.57 -44.77
N SER A 4 50.06 14.51 -44.22
CA SER A 4 49.88 13.99 -42.86
C SER A 4 50.30 12.51 -42.87
N GLY A 5 51.30 12.16 -42.05
CA GLY A 5 51.87 10.83 -42.04
C GLY A 5 50.88 9.78 -41.51
N ILE A 6 50.94 8.57 -42.08
CA ILE A 6 50.08 7.41 -41.82
C ILE A 6 49.94 7.09 -40.30
N GLY A 7 50.94 7.40 -39.48
CA GLY A 7 50.89 7.21 -38.03
C GLY A 7 50.07 8.26 -37.25
N HIS A 8 49.90 9.48 -37.78
CA HIS A 8 49.13 10.53 -37.13
C HIS A 8 47.64 10.20 -37.15
N GLU A 9 47.16 9.70 -38.29
CA GLU A 9 45.77 9.27 -38.47
C GLU A 9 45.43 8.07 -37.57
N ALA A 10 46.33 7.08 -37.48
CA ALA A 10 46.18 5.95 -36.56
C ALA A 10 46.16 6.37 -35.08
N SER A 11 47.01 7.33 -34.68
CA SER A 11 47.02 7.85 -33.32
C SER A 11 45.75 8.66 -32.99
N LEU A 12 45.22 9.43 -33.95
CA LEU A 12 43.96 10.16 -33.77
C LEU A 12 42.78 9.20 -33.67
N LYS A 13 42.75 8.16 -34.50
CA LYS A 13 41.73 7.11 -34.48
C LYS A 13 41.69 6.39 -33.13
N ARG A 14 42.85 5.97 -32.62
CA ARG A 14 42.96 5.33 -31.29
C ARG A 14 42.49 6.24 -30.16
N LYS A 15 42.86 7.52 -30.18
CA LYS A 15 42.40 8.50 -29.18
C LYS A 15 40.88 8.74 -29.26
N ALA A 16 40.30 8.70 -30.46
CA ALA A 16 38.86 8.80 -30.64
C ALA A 16 38.12 7.55 -30.11
N GLU A 17 38.66 6.36 -30.37
CA GLU A 17 38.12 5.08 -29.89
C GLU A 17 38.16 4.99 -28.37
N GLU A 18 39.29 5.33 -27.73
CA GLU A 18 39.42 5.40 -26.26
C GLU A 18 38.40 6.36 -25.64
N LYS A 19 38.18 7.52 -26.28
CA LYS A 19 37.20 8.50 -25.82
C LYS A 19 35.78 7.97 -25.93
N LEU A 20 35.47 7.28 -27.04
CA LEU A 20 34.17 6.66 -27.29
C LEU A 20 33.89 5.53 -26.30
N GLU A 21 34.89 4.70 -26.00
CA GLU A 21 34.80 3.66 -24.98
C GLU A 21 34.59 4.25 -23.58
N SER A 22 35.31 5.33 -23.23
CA SER A 22 35.10 6.08 -21.99
C SER A 22 33.67 6.62 -21.88
N TYR A 23 33.11 7.17 -22.96
CA TYR A 23 31.71 7.61 -23.00
C TYR A 23 30.73 6.45 -22.81
N ARG A 24 30.94 5.31 -23.48
CA ARG A 24 30.11 4.11 -23.33
C ARG A 24 30.08 3.62 -21.88
N LYS A 25 31.25 3.55 -21.23
CA LYS A 25 31.37 3.18 -19.81
C LYS A 25 30.57 4.12 -18.90
N LYS A 26 30.66 5.44 -19.12
CA LYS A 26 29.89 6.43 -18.35
C LYS A 26 28.38 6.29 -18.53
N ILE A 27 27.90 6.05 -19.75
CA ILE A 27 26.47 5.85 -20.03
C ILE A 27 25.99 4.57 -19.33
N HIS A 28 26.72 3.47 -19.46
CA HIS A 28 26.36 2.20 -18.83
C HIS A 28 26.25 2.34 -17.30
N MET A 29 27.22 2.97 -16.65
CA MET A 29 27.20 3.20 -15.20
C MET A 29 26.02 4.08 -14.77
N LYS A 30 25.72 5.16 -15.50
CA LYS A 30 24.56 6.03 -15.24
C LYS A 30 23.24 5.27 -15.38
N THR A 31 23.11 4.44 -16.41
CA THR A 31 21.91 3.62 -16.64
C THR A 31 21.74 2.58 -15.55
N LYS A 32 22.83 1.94 -15.10
CA LYS A 32 22.81 0.97 -13.99
C LYS A 32 22.34 1.65 -12.69
N LEU A 33 22.95 2.78 -12.32
CA LEU A 33 22.57 3.54 -11.12
C LEU A 33 21.10 3.99 -11.15
N LYS A 34 20.62 4.47 -12.30
CA LYS A 34 19.21 4.85 -12.48
C LYS A 34 18.27 3.65 -12.32
N LYS A 35 18.60 2.49 -12.88
CA LYS A 35 17.77 1.28 -12.74
C LYS A 35 17.73 0.80 -11.29
N THR A 36 18.87 0.79 -10.60
CA THR A 36 18.93 0.36 -9.19
C THR A 36 18.22 1.35 -8.26
N GLY A 37 18.44 2.65 -8.44
CA GLY A 37 17.76 3.69 -7.68
C GLY A 37 16.26 3.77 -7.96
N PHE A 38 15.84 3.64 -9.22
CA PHE A 38 14.42 3.60 -9.59
C PHE A 38 13.73 2.35 -9.07
N GLY A 39 14.37 1.17 -9.17
CA GLY A 39 13.82 -0.07 -8.60
C GLY A 39 13.62 0.03 -7.09
N PHE A 40 14.59 0.62 -6.37
CA PHE A 40 14.49 0.83 -4.92
C PHE A 40 13.38 1.83 -4.55
N ILE A 41 13.31 2.99 -5.21
CA ILE A 41 12.26 3.99 -4.97
C ILE A 41 10.87 3.43 -5.32
N SER A 42 10.75 2.71 -6.44
CA SER A 42 9.50 2.07 -6.85
C SER A 42 9.03 1.04 -5.82
N SER A 43 9.96 0.27 -5.24
CA SER A 43 9.64 -0.69 -4.19
C SER A 43 9.17 0.01 -2.91
N LEU A 44 9.88 1.07 -2.48
CA LEU A 44 9.50 1.82 -1.28
C LEU A 44 8.13 2.49 -1.44
N LEU A 45 7.87 3.12 -2.59
CA LEU A 45 6.56 3.70 -2.89
C LEU A 45 5.47 2.64 -2.90
N TRP A 46 5.74 1.45 -3.47
CA TRP A 46 4.81 0.34 -3.44
C TRP A 46 4.46 -0.10 -2.02
N TYR A 47 5.45 -0.24 -1.13
CA TYR A 47 5.21 -0.57 0.27
C TYR A 47 4.40 0.51 1.00
N VAL A 48 4.71 1.79 0.77
CA VAL A 48 3.94 2.90 1.37
C VAL A 48 2.50 2.91 0.86
N LEU A 49 2.28 2.70 -0.44
CA LEU A 49 0.94 2.61 -1.02
C LEU A 49 0.15 1.42 -0.45
N TRP A 50 0.79 0.26 -0.35
CA TRP A 50 0.17 -0.93 0.25
C TRP A 50 -0.23 -0.70 1.71
N TYR A 51 0.65 -0.08 2.50
CA TYR A 51 0.35 0.28 3.90
C TYR A 51 -0.81 1.28 4.02
N LEU A 52 -0.84 2.30 3.14
CA LEU A 52 -1.95 3.26 3.10
C LEU A 52 -3.28 2.59 2.74
N ASP A 53 -3.27 1.61 1.83
CA ASP A 53 -4.44 0.82 1.48
C ASP A 53 -4.90 -0.04 2.66
N GLU A 54 -3.97 -0.66 3.41
CA GLU A 54 -4.29 -1.46 4.60
C GLU A 54 -4.91 -0.61 5.71
N MET A 55 -4.31 0.55 6.05
CA MET A 55 -4.88 1.50 7.01
C MET A 55 -6.27 2.01 6.60
N LYS A 56 -6.49 2.18 5.29
CA LYS A 56 -7.79 2.58 4.76
C LYS A 56 -8.84 1.49 4.99
N LEU A 57 -8.50 0.23 4.75
CA LEU A 57 -9.40 -0.91 5.00
C LEU A 57 -9.80 -0.97 6.48
N GLU A 58 -8.87 -0.74 7.41
CA GLU A 58 -9.18 -0.65 8.84
C GLU A 58 -10.11 0.52 9.18
N GLY A 59 -9.86 1.70 8.60
CA GLY A 59 -10.72 2.86 8.77
C GLY A 59 -12.15 2.62 8.26
N ASP A 60 -12.29 1.97 7.11
CA ASP A 60 -13.57 1.62 6.51
C ASP A 60 -14.31 0.54 7.32
N LEU A 61 -13.58 -0.40 7.92
CA LEU A 61 -14.13 -1.41 8.83
C LEU A 61 -14.70 -0.74 10.09
N ARG A 62 -13.93 0.15 10.74
CA ARG A 62 -14.40 0.91 11.91
C ARG A 62 -15.64 1.74 11.61
N ARG A 63 -15.69 2.39 10.44
CA ARG A 63 -16.87 3.15 10.01
C ARG A 63 -18.09 2.25 9.82
N SER A 64 -17.89 1.05 9.26
CA SER A 64 -18.96 0.05 9.08
C SER A 64 -19.48 -0.47 10.43
N GLN A 65 -18.59 -0.73 11.39
CA GLN A 65 -18.96 -1.17 12.74
C GLN A 65 -19.75 -0.08 13.48
N ARG A 66 -19.34 1.19 13.37
CA ARG A 66 -20.12 2.32 13.92
C ARG A 66 -21.50 2.44 13.30
N ALA A 67 -21.64 2.24 11.99
CA ALA A 67 -22.96 2.24 11.34
C ALA A 67 -23.85 1.14 11.95
N CYS A 68 -23.31 -0.06 12.14
CA CYS A 68 -24.04 -1.14 12.82
C CYS A 68 -24.44 -0.81 14.27
N GLN A 69 -23.66 -0.02 15.00
CA GLN A 69 -24.01 0.41 16.36
C GLN A 69 -25.10 1.49 16.37
N LEU A 70 -25.09 2.40 15.37
CA LEU A 70 -26.03 3.51 15.30
C LEU A 70 -27.43 3.10 14.81
N ASP A 71 -27.53 2.10 13.94
CA ASP A 71 -28.81 1.68 13.31
C ASP A 71 -29.75 0.86 14.23
N ASN A 72 -29.61 0.94 15.57
CA ASN A 72 -30.45 0.20 16.54
C ASN A 72 -30.54 -1.31 16.25
N ILE A 73 -29.52 -1.89 15.64
CA ILE A 73 -29.39 -3.33 15.43
C ILE A 73 -29.27 -3.95 16.82
N GLN A 74 -30.35 -4.50 17.39
CA GLN A 74 -30.32 -4.89 18.81
C GLN A 74 -29.35 -6.02 19.14
N VAL A 75 -28.96 -6.84 18.15
CA VAL A 75 -27.97 -7.91 18.30
C VAL A 75 -27.20 -8.10 16.99
N PRO A 76 -25.86 -8.02 16.98
CA PRO A 76 -25.05 -8.24 15.80
C PRO A 76 -25.04 -9.73 15.48
N ARG A 77 -24.95 -10.05 14.19
CA ARG A 77 -24.84 -11.43 13.75
C ARG A 77 -23.55 -12.10 14.24
N GLU A 78 -22.46 -11.32 14.31
CA GLU A 78 -21.16 -11.76 14.80
C GLU A 78 -20.59 -10.70 15.75
N ALA A 79 -19.90 -11.11 16.82
CA ALA A 79 -19.44 -10.20 17.87
C ALA A 79 -18.53 -9.06 17.36
N TRP A 80 -17.74 -9.31 16.31
CA TRP A 80 -16.84 -8.31 15.72
C TRP A 80 -17.54 -7.28 14.81
N TYR A 81 -18.84 -7.43 14.54
CA TYR A 81 -19.61 -6.41 13.79
C TYR A 81 -19.75 -5.11 14.58
N TRP A 82 -19.53 -5.17 15.90
CA TRP A 82 -19.43 -3.99 16.75
C TRP A 82 -17.97 -3.72 17.12
N LEU A 83 -17.67 -2.43 17.29
CA LEU A 83 -16.46 -2.04 18.00
C LEU A 83 -16.58 -2.53 19.43
N ARG A 84 -15.54 -3.17 19.94
CA ARG A 84 -15.46 -3.42 21.38
C ARG A 84 -15.34 -2.07 22.07
N LEU A 85 -16.07 -1.90 23.17
CA LEU A 85 -16.24 -0.62 23.86
C LEU A 85 -14.88 -0.02 24.31
N GLU A 86 -13.85 -0.86 24.50
CA GLU A 86 -12.49 -0.40 24.83
C GLU A 86 -11.80 0.38 23.69
N GLU A 87 -12.15 0.15 22.41
CA GLU A 87 -11.53 0.82 21.25
C GLU A 87 -12.09 2.24 20.99
N GLU A 88 -13.15 2.64 21.69
CA GLU A 88 -13.78 3.96 21.54
C GLU A 88 -13.07 5.04 22.37
N THR A 89 -12.25 4.64 23.35
CA THR A 89 -11.57 5.53 24.32
C THR A 89 -10.07 5.76 24.06
N GLU A 90 -9.48 5.20 23.00
CA GLU A 90 -8.03 5.29 22.69
C GLU A 90 -7.53 6.66 22.17
N GLU A 91 -8.09 7.78 22.65
CA GLU A 91 -7.34 9.04 22.73
C GLU A 91 -6.67 9.26 24.10
N ASP A 92 -6.92 8.43 25.13
CA ASP A 92 -6.19 8.51 26.41
C ASP A 92 -5.87 7.12 27.01
N GLU A 93 -4.55 6.84 27.07
CA GLU A 93 -3.76 6.00 28.00
C GLU A 93 -4.06 4.48 28.23
N GLU A 94 -2.98 3.70 27.95
CA GLU A 94 -2.47 2.49 28.65
C GLU A 94 -3.24 1.14 28.65
N GLU A 95 -2.66 0.20 27.86
CA GLU A 95 -2.31 -1.22 28.15
C GLU A 95 -3.25 -2.19 28.95
N LYS A 96 -3.52 -3.36 28.32
CA LYS A 96 -3.95 -4.70 28.85
C LYS A 96 -5.48 -4.95 28.93
N GLU A 97 -6.06 -6.13 28.68
CA GLU A 97 -5.65 -7.55 28.68
C GLU A 97 -6.28 -8.32 27.48
N GLN A 98 -5.69 -9.48 27.15
CA GLN A 98 -6.30 -10.50 26.29
C GLN A 98 -7.41 -11.22 27.06
N ASP A 99 -8.59 -11.39 26.46
CA ASP A 99 -9.60 -12.34 26.94
C ASP A 99 -9.97 -13.34 25.83
N GLU A 100 -9.89 -14.61 26.21
CA GLU A 100 -9.97 -15.83 25.41
C GLU A 100 -11.43 -16.20 25.06
N ASP A 101 -12.03 -15.52 24.08
CA ASP A 101 -13.27 -16.00 23.45
C ASP A 101 -12.97 -16.67 22.09
N GLU A 102 -12.50 -17.90 22.23
CA GLU A 102 -12.19 -18.91 21.21
C GLU A 102 -13.46 -19.35 20.46
N TYR A 103 -13.74 -18.76 19.29
CA TYR A 103 -13.93 -19.47 17.99
C TYR A 103 -14.31 -18.47 16.88
N LYS A 104 -13.44 -18.36 15.86
CA LYS A 104 -13.71 -17.88 14.47
C LYS A 104 -13.47 -16.40 14.10
N SER A 105 -13.05 -15.52 15.01
CA SER A 105 -12.72 -14.11 14.66
C SER A 105 -11.26 -13.90 14.20
N GLU A 106 -10.35 -14.77 14.65
CA GLU A 106 -8.90 -14.62 14.43
C GLU A 106 -8.46 -14.99 13.00
N ASP A 107 -9.26 -15.75 12.26
CA ASP A 107 -8.90 -16.26 10.93
C ASP A 107 -9.22 -15.29 9.77
N LEU A 108 -10.02 -14.23 10.00
CA LEU A 108 -10.48 -13.34 8.93
C LEU A 108 -9.65 -12.06 8.85
N SER A 109 -9.15 -11.76 7.66
CA SER A 109 -8.46 -10.50 7.35
C SER A 109 -9.42 -9.29 7.45
N VAL A 110 -8.86 -8.10 7.64
CA VAL A 110 -9.62 -6.83 7.68
C VAL A 110 -10.48 -6.65 6.43
N LEU A 111 -9.97 -7.06 5.26
CA LEU A 111 -10.70 -7.01 4.00
C LEU A 111 -11.92 -7.94 4.02
N GLU A 112 -11.76 -9.18 4.48
CA GLU A 112 -12.86 -10.15 4.56
C GLU A 112 -13.93 -9.69 5.56
N LYS A 113 -13.49 -9.19 6.72
CA LYS A 113 -14.38 -8.57 7.71
C LYS A 113 -15.17 -7.40 7.09
N LEU A 114 -14.49 -6.51 6.38
CA LEU A 114 -15.13 -5.38 5.71
C LEU A 114 -16.13 -5.84 4.63
N GLN A 115 -15.78 -6.83 3.82
CA GLN A 115 -16.68 -7.38 2.80
C GLN A 115 -17.94 -7.97 3.42
N ILE A 116 -17.78 -8.82 4.43
CA ILE A 116 -18.90 -9.44 5.15
C ILE A 116 -19.81 -8.37 5.77
N LEU A 117 -19.23 -7.39 6.45
CA LEU A 117 -19.98 -6.35 7.15
C LEU A 117 -20.70 -5.39 6.20
N THR A 118 -20.05 -5.02 5.10
CA THR A 118 -20.67 -4.15 4.09
C THR A 118 -21.75 -4.85 3.27
N SER A 119 -21.62 -6.16 3.01
CA SER A 119 -22.70 -6.98 2.47
C SER A 119 -23.89 -7.03 3.43
N TYR A 120 -23.65 -7.29 4.72
CA TYR A 120 -24.70 -7.30 5.74
C TYR A 120 -25.45 -5.98 5.82
N LEU A 121 -24.74 -4.85 5.88
CA LEU A 121 -25.35 -3.52 5.89
C LEU A 121 -26.20 -3.26 4.65
N ARG A 122 -25.74 -3.68 3.47
CA ARG A 122 -26.47 -3.46 2.21
C ARG A 122 -27.68 -4.36 2.06
N GLU A 123 -27.58 -5.62 2.47
CA GLU A 123 -28.62 -6.64 2.26
C GLU A 123 -29.73 -6.55 3.31
N GLU A 124 -29.36 -6.35 4.58
CA GLU A 124 -30.31 -6.39 5.71
C GLU A 124 -30.77 -5.00 6.12
N HIS A 125 -29.86 -4.01 6.12
CA HIS A 125 -30.16 -2.63 6.56
C HIS A 125 -30.36 -1.67 5.41
N LEU A 126 -30.26 -2.17 4.17
CA LEU A 126 -30.31 -1.35 2.97
C LEU A 126 -29.35 -0.14 3.06
N TYR A 127 -28.25 -0.25 3.80
CA TYR A 127 -27.34 0.85 4.08
C TYR A 127 -26.03 0.69 3.30
N CYS A 128 -25.55 1.79 2.72
CA CYS A 128 -24.26 1.82 2.05
C CYS A 128 -23.31 2.80 2.72
N ILE A 129 -22.29 2.26 3.38
CA ILE A 129 -21.24 3.06 4.04
C ILE A 129 -20.46 3.97 3.09
N TRP A 130 -20.38 3.58 1.81
CA TRP A 130 -19.63 4.32 0.78
C TRP A 130 -20.42 5.53 0.27
N CYS A 131 -21.75 5.40 0.26
CA CYS A 131 -22.66 6.48 -0.12
C CYS A 131 -23.07 7.33 1.09
N GLY A 132 -23.00 6.76 2.30
CA GLY A 132 -23.52 7.37 3.52
C GLY A 132 -25.05 7.46 3.54
N THR A 133 -25.73 6.59 2.79
CA THR A 133 -27.19 6.64 2.60
C THR A 133 -27.82 5.26 2.73
N ALA A 134 -29.01 5.20 3.33
CA ALA A 134 -29.90 4.05 3.27
C ALA A 134 -30.72 4.06 1.95
N TYR A 135 -31.07 2.88 1.47
CA TYR A 135 -31.94 2.61 0.35
C TYR A 135 -33.36 2.30 0.86
N GLU A 136 -34.36 2.52 0.00
CA GLU A 136 -35.77 2.16 0.24
C GLU A 136 -36.11 0.78 -0.34
#